data_AF-A0A9Q8P576-F1
#
_entry.id   AF-A0A9Q8P576-F1
#
_cell.length_a   1.000
_cell.length_b   1.000
_cell.length_c   1.000
_cell.angle_alpha   90.00
_cell.angle_beta   90.00
_cell.angle_gamma   90.00
#
_symmetry.space_group_name_H-M   'P 1'
#
loop_
_entity.id
_entity.type
_entity.pdbx_description
1 polymer ?
#
loop_
_entity_poly.entity_id
_entity_poly.type
_entity_poly.pdbx_seq_one_letter_code
_entity_poly.pdbx_strand_id
1 'polypeptide(L)'
;MAFGAFANFDPWRHTPPLLLASMIVFNGWYFPFVVGPARSLLKFGFTPCIAKSREAGVLNMIQSARVTTIGLAVWGCYLVGQYKAVDIVLASMGYVAVVDAYVMSKEGADGSVAFRGISTGLVAAWGLFGMTTGTSIFS
;
A
#
# COMPACT_ATOMS: atom_id res chain seq x y z
N MET A 1 18.45 -17.43 -17.46
CA MET A 1 16.99 -17.57 -17.19
C MET A 1 16.36 -16.18 -17.12
N ALA A 2 16.42 -15.44 -18.22
CA ALA A 2 16.01 -14.03 -18.27
C ALA A 2 14.80 -13.88 -19.20
N PHE A 3 13.87 -12.97 -18.83
CA PHE A 3 12.78 -12.42 -19.66
C PHE A 3 11.50 -13.26 -19.89
N GLY A 4 11.08 -14.09 -18.93
CA GLY A 4 9.71 -14.64 -18.92
C GLY A 4 8.67 -13.81 -18.15
N ALA A 5 9.10 -13.01 -17.17
CA ALA A 5 8.21 -12.35 -16.20
C ALA A 5 7.26 -11.29 -16.79
N PHE A 6 7.59 -10.75 -17.96
CA PHE A 6 6.78 -9.75 -18.68
C PHE A 6 6.24 -10.27 -20.02
N ALA A 7 6.36 -11.57 -20.30
CA ALA A 7 5.91 -12.13 -21.57
C ALA A 7 4.39 -11.94 -21.80
N ASN A 8 3.61 -11.86 -20.72
CA ASN A 8 2.16 -11.59 -20.74
C ASN A 8 1.82 -10.23 -20.13
N PHE A 9 2.71 -9.23 -20.23
CA PHE A 9 2.47 -7.92 -19.65
C PHE A 9 1.37 -7.18 -20.42
N ASP A 10 0.22 -7.01 -19.77
CA ASP A 10 -0.81 -6.07 -20.22
C ASP A 10 -0.61 -4.73 -19.47
N PRO A 11 -0.27 -3.64 -20.20
CA PRO A 11 -0.02 -2.34 -19.58
C PRO A 11 -1.19 -1.83 -18.73
N TRP A 12 -2.43 -2.14 -19.08
CA TRP A 12 -3.60 -1.61 -18.37
C TRP A 12 -3.89 -2.39 -17.09
N ARG A 13 -3.55 -3.68 -17.05
CA ARG A 13 -3.80 -4.55 -15.90
C ARG A 13 -2.65 -4.56 -14.90
N HIS A 14 -1.42 -4.53 -15.40
CA HIS A 14 -0.23 -4.79 -14.58
C HIS A 14 0.49 -3.52 -14.13
N THR A 15 0.34 -2.39 -14.85
CA THR A 15 1.00 -1.13 -14.47
C THR A 15 0.47 -0.59 -13.13
N PRO A 16 -0.84 -0.51 -12.87
CA PRO A 16 -1.34 0.03 -11.60
C PRO A 16 -0.82 -0.71 -10.35
N PRO A 17 -0.89 -2.06 -10.25
CA PRO A 17 -0.42 -2.78 -9.07
C PRO A 17 1.10 -2.74 -8.92
N LEU A 18 1.87 -2.74 -10.02
CA LEU A 18 3.33 -2.61 -9.96
C LEU A 18 3.80 -1.21 -9.58
N LEU A 19 3.14 -0.18 -10.09
CA LEU A 19 3.40 1.20 -9.73
C LEU A 19 3.11 1.41 -8.24
N LEU A 20 1.95 0.91 -7.77
CA LEU A 20 1.59 0.94 -6.37
C LEU A 20 2.62 0.21 -5.49
N ALA A 21 3.00 -1.01 -5.87
CA ALA A 21 4.00 -1.80 -5.13
C ALA A 21 5.34 -1.05 -5.03
N SER A 22 5.78 -0.43 -6.13
CA SER A 22 6.99 0.38 -6.18
C SER A 22 6.89 1.62 -5.28
N MET A 23 5.76 2.33 -5.33
CA MET A 23 5.49 3.48 -4.46
C MET A 23 5.49 3.07 -2.98
N ILE A 24 4.90 1.93 -2.65
CA ILE A 24 4.83 1.39 -1.28
C ILE A 24 6.22 1.05 -0.75
N VAL A 25 7.04 0.33 -1.54
CA VAL A 25 8.40 -0.03 -1.14
C VAL A 25 9.26 1.22 -0.99
N PHE A 26 9.21 2.13 -1.96
CA PHE A 26 10.02 3.35 -1.92
C PHE A 26 9.61 4.26 -0.76
N ASN A 27 8.32 4.51 -0.57
CA ASN A 27 7.84 5.36 0.51
C ASN A 27 8.08 4.74 1.89
N GLY A 28 7.84 3.43 2.04
CA GLY A 28 8.03 2.71 3.30
C GLY A 28 9.49 2.62 3.74
N TRP A 29 10.44 2.75 2.82
CA TRP A 29 11.86 2.86 3.16
C TRP A 29 12.32 4.31 3.29
N TYR A 30 11.99 5.18 2.32
CA TYR A 30 12.50 6.54 2.25
C TYR A 30 12.01 7.45 3.39
N PHE A 31 10.71 7.46 3.68
CA PHE A 31 10.15 8.39 4.68
C PHE A 31 10.59 8.11 6.12
N PRO A 32 10.49 6.88 6.65
CA PRO A 32 10.85 6.62 8.04
C PRO A 32 12.37 6.67 8.29
N PHE A 33 13.19 6.21 7.34
CA PHE A 33 14.63 6.05 7.55
C PHE A 33 15.46 7.23 7.06
N VAL A 34 15.04 7.94 5.99
CA VAL A 34 15.82 9.06 5.41
C VAL A 34 15.28 10.42 5.85
N VAL A 35 13.96 10.62 5.77
CA VAL A 35 13.33 11.92 6.08
C VAL A 35 13.05 12.08 7.59
N GLY A 36 12.83 10.97 8.27
CA GLY A 36 12.60 10.88 9.71
C GLY A 36 11.12 10.70 10.09
N PRO A 37 10.85 10.02 11.21
CA PRO A 37 9.51 9.54 11.57
C PRO A 37 8.49 10.66 11.77
N ALA A 38 8.89 11.79 12.36
CA ALA A 38 7.98 12.92 12.60
C ALA A 38 7.45 13.52 11.28
N ARG A 39 8.33 13.70 10.29
CA ARG A 39 7.93 14.21 8.97
C ARG A 39 7.11 13.18 8.18
N SER A 40 7.40 11.89 8.36
CA SER A 40 6.58 10.80 7.80
C SER A 40 5.15 10.85 8.33
N LEU A 41 4.96 10.99 9.66
CA LEU A 41 3.65 11.06 10.30
C LEU A 41 2.87 12.31 9.92
N LEU A 42 3.53 13.46 9.79
CA LEU A 42 2.89 14.68 9.28
C LEU A 42 2.39 14.49 7.85
N LYS A 43 3.22 13.91 6.97
CA LYS A 43 2.83 13.65 5.59
C LYS A 43 1.78 12.56 5.46
N PHE A 44 1.73 11.64 6.41
CA PHE A 44 0.68 10.63 6.53
C PHE A 44 -0.68 11.27 6.87
N GLY A 45 -0.68 12.43 7.54
CA GLY A 45 -1.86 13.20 7.89
C GLY A 45 -2.15 13.32 9.38
N PHE A 46 -1.22 12.93 10.26
CA PHE A 46 -1.38 13.10 11.70
C PHE A 46 -1.09 14.53 12.15
N THR A 47 -1.73 14.94 13.25
CA THR A 47 -1.51 16.23 13.92
C THR A 47 -0.06 16.37 14.43
N PRO A 48 0.53 17.59 14.43
CA PRO A 48 1.91 17.81 14.90
C PRO A 48 2.20 17.33 16.33
N CYS A 49 1.20 17.30 17.22
CA CYS A 49 1.37 16.80 18.58
C CYS A 49 1.73 15.30 18.60
N ILE A 50 1.03 14.49 17.80
CA ILE A 50 1.27 13.04 17.68
C ILE A 50 2.58 12.79 16.95
N ALA A 51 2.83 13.53 15.86
CA ALA A 51 4.02 13.36 15.04
C ALA A 51 5.35 13.63 15.77
N LYS A 52 5.34 14.47 16.81
CA LYS A 52 6.53 14.78 17.61
C LYS A 52 6.85 13.70 18.67
N SER A 53 5.90 12.82 18.99
CA SER A 53 6.11 11.78 20.01
C SER A 53 7.10 10.71 19.51
N ARG A 54 7.96 10.24 20.42
CA ARG A 54 8.94 9.20 20.11
C ARG A 54 8.25 7.86 19.85
N GLU A 55 7.19 7.61 20.60
CA GLU A 55 6.36 6.41 20.58
C GLU A 55 5.70 6.24 19.20
N ALA A 56 5.07 7.31 18.68
CA ALA A 56 4.50 7.26 17.33
C ALA A 56 5.59 7.08 16.27
N GLY A 57 6.78 7.64 16.48
CA GLY A 57 7.88 7.48 15.54
C GLY A 57 8.41 6.04 15.42
N VAL A 58 8.54 5.33 16.54
CA VAL A 58 8.93 3.91 16.56
C VAL A 58 7.86 3.05 15.88
N LEU A 59 6.58 3.29 16.20
CA LEU A 59 5.47 2.59 15.57
C LEU A 59 5.41 2.85 14.06
N ASN A 60 5.65 4.08 13.63
CA ASN A 60 5.71 4.45 12.21
C ASN A 60 6.78 3.66 11.45
N MET A 61 7.97 3.45 12.04
CA MET A 61 9.01 2.62 11.43
C MET A 61 8.59 1.17 11.28
N ILE A 62 8.01 0.57 12.33
CA ILE A 62 7.52 -0.82 12.30
C ILE A 62 6.40 -0.97 11.27
N GLN A 63 5.45 -0.05 11.24
CA GLN A 63 4.33 -0.07 10.29
C GLN A 63 4.80 0.13 8.85
N SER A 64 5.79 1.00 8.63
CA SER A 64 6.40 1.20 7.31
C SER A 64 7.14 -0.04 6.81
N ALA A 65 7.80 -0.79 7.70
CA ALA A 65 8.41 -2.07 7.36
C ALA A 65 7.35 -3.09 6.92
N ARG A 66 6.23 -3.22 7.66
CA ARG A 66 5.12 -4.12 7.29
C ARG A 66 4.50 -3.75 5.94
N VAL A 67 4.31 -2.46 5.68
CA VAL A 67 3.77 -1.97 4.41
C VAL A 67 4.76 -2.21 3.26
N THR A 68 6.05 -2.02 3.49
CA THR A 68 7.11 -2.40 2.52
C THR A 68 7.05 -3.89 2.17
N THR A 69 6.83 -4.77 3.16
CA THR A 69 6.68 -6.21 2.92
C THR A 69 5.51 -6.53 1.99
N ILE A 70 4.39 -5.78 2.07
CA ILE A 70 3.26 -5.95 1.14
C ILE A 70 3.68 -5.62 -0.29
N GLY A 71 4.38 -4.49 -0.50
CA GLY A 71 4.88 -4.12 -1.83
C GLY A 71 5.89 -5.14 -2.39
N LEU A 72 6.76 -5.68 -1.55
CA LEU A 72 7.67 -6.77 -1.92
C LEU A 72 6.92 -8.06 -2.25
N ALA A 73 5.85 -8.39 -1.52
CA ALA A 73 5.02 -9.56 -1.81
C ALA A 73 4.31 -9.42 -3.17
N VAL A 74 3.78 -8.23 -3.49
CA VAL A 74 3.19 -7.96 -4.82
C VAL A 74 4.23 -8.16 -5.92
N TRP A 75 5.43 -7.58 -5.76
CA TRP A 75 6.53 -7.79 -6.71
C TRP A 75 6.93 -9.26 -6.84
N GLY A 76 7.06 -9.98 -5.72
CA GLY A 76 7.42 -11.40 -5.68
C GLY A 76 6.38 -12.27 -6.41
N CYS A 77 5.09 -12.11 -6.08
CA CYS A 77 4.01 -12.84 -6.73
C CYS A 77 3.93 -12.51 -8.24
N TYR A 78 4.14 -11.24 -8.61
CA TYR A 78 4.14 -10.82 -10.00
C TYR A 78 5.28 -11.46 -10.79
N LEU A 79 6.51 -11.45 -10.26
CA LEU A 79 7.68 -12.03 -10.94
C LEU A 79 7.58 -13.54 -11.14
N VAL A 80 6.84 -14.24 -10.27
CA VAL A 80 6.54 -15.68 -10.38
C VAL A 80 5.35 -15.94 -11.32
N GLY A 81 4.64 -14.89 -11.78
CA GLY A 81 3.45 -15.00 -12.64
C GLY A 81 2.16 -15.37 -11.89
N GLN A 82 2.14 -15.25 -10.56
CA GLN A 82 0.96 -15.52 -9.73
C GLN A 82 0.06 -14.28 -9.61
N TYR A 83 -0.61 -13.90 -10.70
CA TYR A 83 -1.47 -12.70 -10.73
C TYR A 83 -2.65 -12.78 -9.77
N LYS A 84 -3.23 -13.98 -9.56
CA LYS A 84 -4.32 -14.20 -8.58
C LYS A 84 -3.85 -13.90 -7.15
N ALA A 85 -2.60 -14.21 -6.82
CA ALA A 85 -2.03 -13.88 -5.51
C ALA A 85 -1.83 -12.38 -5.34
N VAL A 86 -1.44 -11.66 -6.40
CA VAL A 86 -1.38 -10.19 -6.39
C VAL A 86 -2.76 -9.60 -6.08
N ASP A 87 -3.80 -10.05 -6.76
CA ASP A 87 -5.17 -9.56 -6.54
C ASP A 87 -5.67 -9.85 -5.11
N ILE A 88 -5.34 -11.01 -4.54
CA ILE A 88 -5.66 -11.35 -3.14
C ILE A 88 -4.95 -10.40 -2.17
N VAL A 89 -3.65 -10.11 -2.39
CA VAL A 89 -2.89 -9.19 -1.54
C VAL A 89 -3.51 -7.78 -1.61
N LEU A 90 -3.85 -7.29 -2.81
CA LEU A 90 -4.49 -5.99 -2.98
C LEU A 90 -5.89 -5.95 -2.33
N ALA A 91 -6.71 -6.99 -2.53
CA ALA A 91 -8.02 -7.10 -1.90
C ALA A 91 -7.92 -7.06 -0.36
N SER A 92 -6.91 -7.72 0.22
CA SER A 92 -6.68 -7.71 1.67
C SER A 92 -6.35 -6.33 2.23
N MET A 93 -5.83 -5.40 1.39
CA MET A 93 -5.62 -4.01 1.78
C MET A 93 -6.93 -3.26 2.07
N GLY A 94 -8.10 -3.83 1.73
CA GLY A 94 -9.39 -3.30 2.12
C GLY A 94 -9.55 -3.19 3.64
N TYR A 95 -9.00 -4.14 4.41
CA TYR A 95 -8.97 -4.02 5.86
C TYR A 95 -8.13 -2.82 6.33
N VAL A 96 -6.99 -2.58 5.69
CA VAL A 96 -6.14 -1.42 5.97
C VAL A 96 -6.90 -0.13 5.67
N ALA A 97 -7.66 -0.07 4.57
CA ALA A 97 -8.48 1.10 4.23
C ALA A 97 -9.51 1.43 5.33
N VAL A 98 -10.18 0.42 5.89
CA VAL A 98 -11.16 0.58 6.97
C VAL A 98 -10.49 1.07 8.24
N VAL A 99 -9.37 0.45 8.64
CA VAL A 99 -8.63 0.84 9.85
C VAL A 99 -8.06 2.25 9.73
N ASP A 100 -7.46 2.59 8.58
CA ASP A 100 -6.93 3.93 8.33
C ASP A 100 -8.03 4.99 8.38
N ALA A 101 -9.18 4.73 7.75
CA ALA A 101 -10.32 5.64 7.80
C ALA A 101 -10.82 5.85 9.24
N TYR A 102 -10.92 4.75 10.02
CA TYR A 102 -11.34 4.83 11.41
C TYR A 102 -10.34 5.62 12.29
N VAL A 103 -9.04 5.34 12.19
CA VAL A 103 -8.03 6.04 13.00
C VAL A 103 -7.93 7.51 12.61
N MET A 104 -7.91 7.82 11.31
CA MET A 104 -7.86 9.20 10.84
C MET A 104 -9.12 9.99 11.20
N SER A 105 -10.28 9.34 11.33
CA SER A 105 -11.51 10.02 11.73
C SER A 105 -11.44 10.56 13.17
N LYS A 106 -10.51 10.04 13.97
CA LYS A 106 -10.30 10.44 15.37
C LYS A 106 -9.06 11.31 15.57
N GLU A 107 -7.97 11.00 14.87
CA GLU A 107 -6.63 11.53 15.15
C GLU A 107 -5.99 12.27 13.95
N GLY A 108 -6.66 12.25 12.79
CA GLY A 108 -6.16 12.82 11.55
C GLY A 108 -6.47 14.32 11.42
N ALA A 109 -5.66 15.00 10.63
CA ALA A 109 -5.96 16.36 10.17
C ALA A 109 -7.12 16.35 9.17
N ASP A 110 -7.83 17.50 9.07
CA ASP A 110 -8.98 17.67 8.18
C ASP A 110 -8.66 17.22 6.74
N GLY A 111 -9.49 16.34 6.18
CA GLY A 111 -9.36 15.80 4.81
C GLY A 111 -8.47 14.57 4.65
N SER A 112 -7.68 14.19 5.66
CA SER A 112 -6.80 13.00 5.58
C SER A 112 -7.61 11.68 5.51
N VAL A 113 -8.77 11.64 6.18
CA VAL A 113 -9.68 10.48 6.20
C VAL A 113 -10.15 10.10 4.79
N ALA A 114 -10.66 11.09 4.05
CA ALA A 114 -11.21 10.88 2.72
C ALA A 114 -10.11 10.44 1.76
N PHE A 115 -8.95 11.10 1.78
CA PHE A 115 -7.84 10.75 0.90
C PHE A 115 -7.37 9.32 1.13
N ARG A 116 -7.20 8.90 2.39
CA ARG A 116 -6.68 7.57 2.72
C ARG A 116 -7.73 6.47 2.54
N GLY A 117 -8.94 6.67 3.05
CA GLY A 117 -10.02 5.69 2.91
C GLY A 117 -10.35 5.42 1.43
N ILE A 118 -10.42 6.47 0.61
CA ILE A 118 -10.75 6.33 -0.81
C ILE A 118 -9.59 5.74 -1.60
N SER A 119 -8.35 6.24 -1.45
CA SER A 119 -7.21 5.73 -2.22
C SER A 119 -6.93 4.26 -1.93
N THR A 120 -6.92 3.87 -0.65
CA THR A 120 -6.68 2.47 -0.25
C THR A 120 -7.89 1.58 -0.56
N GLY A 121 -9.10 2.14 -0.53
CA GLY A 121 -10.33 1.47 -0.95
C GLY A 121 -10.36 1.16 -2.45
N LEU A 122 -9.90 2.09 -3.31
CA LEU A 122 -9.77 1.86 -4.75
C LEU A 122 -8.78 0.75 -5.06
N VAL A 123 -7.66 0.69 -4.33
CA VAL A 123 -6.69 -0.41 -4.42
C VAL A 123 -7.32 -1.75 -4.05
N ALA A 124 -8.09 -1.77 -2.95
CA ALA A 124 -8.78 -2.98 -2.52
C ALA A 124 -9.83 -3.45 -3.53
N ALA A 125 -10.60 -2.51 -4.10
CA ALA A 125 -11.55 -2.78 -5.16
C ALA A 125 -10.84 -3.36 -6.40
N TRP A 126 -9.68 -2.82 -6.79
CA TRP A 126 -8.88 -3.32 -7.91
C TRP A 126 -8.53 -4.80 -7.75
N GLY A 127 -8.08 -5.19 -6.55
CA GLY A 127 -7.80 -6.60 -6.21
C GLY A 127 -9.06 -7.46 -6.17
N LEU A 128 -10.15 -6.97 -5.56
CA LEU A 128 -11.42 -7.71 -5.45
C LEU A 128 -12.01 -8.04 -6.82
N PHE A 129 -11.96 -7.10 -7.77
CA PHE A 129 -12.42 -7.32 -9.14
C PHE A 129 -11.46 -8.18 -9.97
N GLY A 130 -10.30 -8.55 -9.43
CA GLY A 130 -9.32 -9.37 -10.13
C GLY A 130 -8.76 -8.68 -11.36
N MET A 131 -8.60 -7.36 -11.31
CA MET A 131 -8.21 -6.54 -12.47
C MET A 131 -6.78 -6.86 -12.94
N THR A 132 -5.94 -7.45 -12.09
CA THR A 132 -4.59 -7.91 -12.47
C THR A 132 -4.65 -9.25 -13.21
N THR A 133 -5.49 -10.19 -12.74
CA THR A 133 -5.64 -11.53 -13.35
C THR A 133 -6.58 -11.52 -14.57
N GLY A 134 -7.50 -10.55 -14.64
CA GLY A 134 -8.57 -10.49 -15.64
C GLY A 134 -9.75 -11.43 -15.35
N THR A 135 -9.81 -12.02 -14.15
CA THR A 135 -10.89 -12.89 -13.66
C THR A 135 -11.10 -12.58 -12.19
N SER A 136 -12.35 -12.51 -11.72
CA SER A 136 -12.63 -12.20 -10.32
C SER A 136 -11.97 -13.22 -9.39
N ILE A 137 -11.54 -12.80 -8.20
CA ILE A 137 -10.84 -13.70 -7.26
C ILE A 137 -11.67 -14.92 -6.84
N PHE A 138 -13.00 -14.85 -6.99
CA PHE A 138 -13.97 -15.89 -6.67
C PHE A 138 -14.29 -16.84 -7.83
N SER A 139 -13.74 -16.57 -9.02
CA SER A 139 -13.85 -17.42 -10.22
C SER A 139 -12.61 -18.28 -10.41
#